data_AF-A0A5T8BHQ5-F1
#
_entry.id   AF-A0A5T8BHQ5-F1
#
_cell.length_a   1.000
_cell.length_b   1.000
_cell.length_c   1.000
_cell.angle_alpha   90.00
_cell.angle_beta   90.00
_cell.angle_gamma   90.00
#
_symmetry.space_group_name_H-M   'P 1'
#
loop_
_entity.id
_entity.type
_entity.pdbx_description
1 polymer ?
#
loop_
_entity_poly.entity_id
_entity_poly.type
_entity_poly.pdbx_seq_one_letter_code
_entity_poly.pdbx_strand_id
1 'polypeptide(L)'
;MSRVISTTVYLSDELSESAREKARSWYCEVGLEYDWYSDVYEDFTLICNILGIRLNTRTVTTTGGRYHEKACVWFSGFWSQGDGACFEGHYRYQSGAAQNIRQHAPQDEELHRIADELQAIQQRNLWQLQADIQHQGRYYHEYSMHITVERDSPTGQQATDDAYRVLSDALRDLARWLYQQLETQYDWLTSPEAVDEALIAGGYTFTETGLRFG
;
A
#
# COMPACT_ATOMS: atom_id res chain seq x y z
N MET A 1 -49.48 -8.59 13.57
CA MET A 1 -49.01 -9.97 13.82
C MET A 1 -47.73 -10.17 13.03
N SER A 2 -46.62 -10.45 13.71
CA SER A 2 -45.38 -10.89 13.05
C SER A 2 -45.47 -12.38 12.69
N ARG A 3 -44.83 -12.78 11.59
CA ARG A 3 -44.60 -14.19 11.23
C ARG A 3 -43.13 -14.51 11.47
N VAL A 4 -42.86 -15.65 12.10
CA VAL A 4 -41.51 -16.17 12.32
C VAL A 4 -41.19 -17.17 11.22
N ILE A 5 -40.02 -17.01 10.58
CA ILE A 5 -39.46 -17.95 9.59
C ILE A 5 -38.21 -18.55 10.22
N SER A 6 -38.10 -19.87 10.21
CA SER A 6 -36.90 -20.60 10.66
C SER A 6 -36.09 -21.02 9.44
N THR A 7 -34.79 -20.71 9.44
CA THR A 7 -33.86 -21.09 8.37
C THR A 7 -32.67 -21.79 9.01
N THR A 8 -32.32 -22.98 8.50
CA THR A 8 -31.09 -23.67 8.88
C THR A 8 -29.90 -23.01 8.20
N VAL A 9 -28.83 -22.77 8.97
CA VAL A 9 -27.59 -22.18 8.49
C VAL A 9 -26.41 -23.05 8.89
N TYR A 10 -25.31 -22.90 8.15
CA TYR A 10 -24.11 -23.71 8.23
C TYR A 10 -22.88 -22.81 8.35
N LEU A 11 -21.85 -23.30 9.03
CA LEU A 11 -20.50 -22.75 8.97
C LEU A 11 -19.79 -23.22 7.69
N SER A 12 -18.70 -22.55 7.31
CA SER A 12 -18.00 -22.82 6.04
C SER A 12 -17.44 -24.25 5.94
N ASP A 13 -17.02 -24.84 7.06
CA ASP A 13 -16.50 -26.20 7.17
C ASP A 13 -17.60 -27.27 7.07
N GLU A 14 -18.84 -26.91 7.37
CA GLU A 14 -20.03 -27.77 7.22
C GLU A 14 -20.59 -27.80 5.79
N LEU A 15 -20.13 -26.90 4.92
CA LEU A 15 -20.60 -26.80 3.53
C LEU A 15 -19.96 -27.86 2.61
N SER A 16 -20.73 -28.26 1.59
CA SER A 16 -20.17 -28.97 0.42
C SER A 16 -19.12 -28.11 -0.27
N GLU A 17 -18.19 -28.72 -1.00
CA GLU A 17 -17.11 -28.03 -1.73
C GLU A 17 -17.66 -26.90 -2.63
N SER A 18 -18.67 -27.19 -3.44
CA SER A 18 -19.31 -26.19 -4.33
C SER A 18 -19.99 -25.04 -3.60
N ALA A 19 -20.51 -25.27 -2.38
CA ALA A 19 -21.12 -24.24 -1.56
C ALA A 19 -20.05 -23.41 -0.83
N ARG A 20 -18.96 -24.05 -0.42
CA ARG A 20 -17.79 -23.38 0.17
C ARG A 20 -17.11 -22.45 -0.82
N GLU A 21 -17.01 -22.84 -2.08
CA GLU A 21 -16.48 -21.97 -3.15
C GLU A 21 -17.31 -20.70 -3.34
N LYS A 22 -18.64 -20.79 -3.21
CA LYS A 22 -19.51 -19.60 -3.22
C LYS A 22 -19.33 -18.73 -1.99
N ALA A 23 -19.15 -19.34 -0.82
CA ALA A 23 -18.86 -18.62 0.41
C ALA A 23 -17.51 -17.87 0.31
N ARG A 24 -16.49 -18.50 -0.27
CA ARG A 24 -15.18 -17.88 -0.54
C ARG A 24 -15.30 -16.71 -1.52
N SER A 25 -16.02 -16.90 -2.64
CA SER A 25 -16.28 -15.83 -3.62
C SER A 25 -16.94 -14.62 -2.97
N TRP A 26 -17.95 -14.85 -2.13
CA TRP A 26 -18.60 -13.77 -1.37
C TRP A 26 -17.60 -13.05 -0.45
N TYR A 27 -16.72 -13.78 0.23
CA TYR A 27 -15.74 -13.19 1.13
C TYR A 27 -14.70 -12.35 0.38
N CYS A 28 -14.18 -12.81 -0.76
CA CYS A 28 -13.24 -12.03 -1.57
C CYS A 28 -13.88 -10.76 -2.17
N GLU A 29 -15.18 -10.80 -2.48
CA GLU A 29 -15.90 -9.65 -3.04
C GLU A 29 -16.28 -8.60 -1.98
N VAL A 30 -16.67 -9.04 -0.77
CA VAL A 30 -17.35 -8.16 0.21
C VAL A 30 -16.87 -8.37 1.64
N GLY A 31 -16.24 -9.50 1.94
CA GLY A 31 -15.91 -9.94 3.31
C GLY A 31 -14.56 -9.47 3.84
N LEU A 32 -13.65 -8.99 2.98
CA LEU A 32 -12.38 -8.39 3.44
C LEU A 32 -12.66 -7.16 4.30
N GLU A 33 -12.00 -7.10 5.47
CA GLU A 33 -12.17 -5.99 6.40
C GLU A 33 -11.77 -4.64 5.78
N TYR A 34 -12.43 -3.58 6.25
CA TYR A 34 -12.08 -2.21 5.90
C TYR A 34 -10.66 -1.94 6.41
N ASP A 35 -9.76 -1.48 5.53
CA ASP A 35 -8.33 -1.24 5.81
C ASP A 35 -7.44 -2.53 5.93
N TRP A 36 -7.73 -3.61 5.18
CA TRP A 36 -6.83 -4.79 5.08
C TRP A 36 -5.37 -4.45 4.69
N TYR A 37 -5.17 -3.30 4.05
CA TYR A 37 -3.87 -2.75 3.65
C TYR A 37 -3.16 -1.96 4.76
N SER A 38 -3.74 -1.83 5.95
CA SER A 38 -3.22 -0.99 7.05
C SER A 38 -1.79 -1.36 7.44
N ASP A 39 -1.49 -2.63 7.66
CA ASP A 39 -0.15 -3.10 8.02
C ASP A 39 0.89 -2.75 6.93
N VAL A 40 0.53 -2.90 5.65
CA VAL A 40 1.39 -2.54 4.52
C VAL A 40 1.65 -1.03 4.51
N TYR A 41 0.64 -0.21 4.82
CA TYR A 41 0.79 1.25 4.89
C TYR A 41 1.63 1.70 6.07
N GLU A 42 1.51 1.03 7.22
CA GLU A 42 2.32 1.30 8.40
C GLU A 42 3.80 0.99 8.13
N ASP A 43 4.09 -0.18 7.55
CA ASP A 43 5.46 -0.56 7.17
C ASP A 43 6.04 0.38 6.09
N PHE A 44 5.24 0.69 5.07
CA PHE A 44 5.64 1.65 4.04
C PHE A 44 5.95 3.04 4.62
N THR A 45 5.17 3.50 5.61
CA THR A 45 5.44 4.77 6.30
C THR A 45 6.79 4.73 7.03
N LEU A 46 7.11 3.61 7.67
CA LEU A 46 8.41 3.42 8.31
C LEU A 46 9.55 3.43 7.29
N ILE A 47 9.40 2.71 6.17
CA ILE A 47 10.39 2.69 5.07
C ILE A 47 10.60 4.09 4.50
N CYS A 48 9.53 4.84 4.24
CA CYS A 48 9.62 6.23 3.80
C CYS A 48 10.44 7.08 4.79
N ASN A 49 10.15 6.97 6.09
CA ASN A 49 10.90 7.70 7.12
C ASN A 49 12.39 7.32 7.13
N ILE A 50 12.72 6.04 6.99
CA ILE A 50 14.11 5.57 6.90
C ILE A 50 14.82 6.16 5.67
N LEU A 51 14.13 6.23 4.53
CA LEU A 51 14.66 6.78 3.28
C LEU A 51 14.76 8.31 3.27
N GLY A 52 14.21 9.01 4.27
CA GLY A 52 14.15 10.47 4.30
C GLY A 52 12.96 11.08 3.55
N ILE A 53 11.91 10.29 3.34
CA ILE A 53 10.64 10.71 2.74
C ILE A 53 9.66 10.98 3.88
N ARG A 54 9.25 12.24 4.02
CA ARG A 54 8.13 12.62 4.88
C ARG A 54 6.85 12.60 4.07
N LEU A 55 5.98 11.63 4.33
CA LEU A 55 4.67 11.55 3.68
C LEU A 55 3.78 12.73 4.08
N ASN A 56 3.02 13.24 3.10
CA ASN A 56 1.95 14.19 3.38
C ASN A 56 0.84 13.49 4.16
N THR A 57 0.09 14.25 4.95
CA THR A 57 -1.07 13.74 5.69
C THR A 57 -2.33 14.46 5.26
N ARG A 58 -3.43 13.72 5.23
CA ARG A 58 -4.78 14.26 5.03
C ARG A 58 -5.62 14.00 6.26
N THR A 59 -6.40 15.01 6.64
CA THR A 59 -7.38 14.87 7.71
C THR A 59 -8.63 14.17 7.19
N VAL A 60 -8.98 13.04 7.81
CA VAL A 60 -10.20 12.28 7.53
C VAL A 60 -11.15 12.44 8.71
N THR A 61 -12.42 12.77 8.42
CA THR A 61 -13.46 12.92 9.44
C THR A 61 -14.26 11.63 9.54
N THR A 62 -14.36 11.07 10.74
CA THR A 62 -15.23 9.92 11.00
C THR A 62 -16.68 10.37 11.15
N THR A 63 -17.63 9.46 10.95
CA THR A 63 -19.07 9.70 11.14
C THR A 63 -19.42 10.20 12.56
N GLY A 64 -18.53 10.00 13.55
CA GLY A 64 -18.64 10.52 14.91
C GLY A 64 -17.97 11.87 15.18
N GLY A 65 -17.50 12.58 14.14
CA GLY A 65 -16.87 13.90 14.25
C GLY A 65 -15.43 13.90 14.78
N ARG A 66 -14.79 12.73 14.92
CA ARG A 66 -13.37 12.63 15.26
C ARG A 66 -12.51 12.74 14.01
N TYR A 67 -11.44 13.52 14.11
CA TYR A 67 -10.44 13.69 13.06
C TYR A 67 -9.31 12.69 13.22
N HIS A 68 -8.91 12.05 12.13
CA HIS A 68 -7.74 11.19 12.05
C HIS A 68 -6.85 11.67 10.90
N GLU A 69 -5.54 11.66 11.10
CA GLU A 69 -4.59 11.89 10.02
C GLU A 69 -4.28 10.55 9.35
N LYS A 70 -4.48 10.48 8.03
CA LYS A 70 -4.04 9.34 7.20
C LYS A 70 -2.93 9.83 6.28
N ALA A 71 -1.91 9.01 6.07
CA ALA A 71 -0.88 9.29 5.07
C ALA A 71 -1.51 9.41 3.68
N CYS A 72 -0.95 10.29 2.86
CA CYS A 72 -1.29 10.49 1.47
C CYS A 72 -0.66 9.37 0.62
N VAL A 73 -1.18 8.16 0.79
CA VAL A 73 -0.81 6.96 0.06
C VAL A 73 -2.09 6.40 -0.58
N TRP A 74 -2.01 6.00 -1.85
CA TRP A 74 -3.14 5.50 -2.61
C TRP A 74 -2.72 4.37 -3.53
N PHE A 75 -3.68 3.51 -3.85
CA PHE A 75 -3.56 2.47 -4.85
C PHE A 75 -4.91 2.26 -5.53
N SER A 76 -4.91 1.56 -6.66
CA SER A 76 -6.14 1.14 -7.33
C SER A 76 -5.96 -0.24 -7.92
N GLY A 77 -6.91 -1.14 -7.63
CA GLY A 77 -7.10 -2.44 -8.31
C GLY A 77 -5.88 -3.36 -8.33
N PHE A 78 -6.05 -4.51 -8.99
CA PHE A 78 -4.97 -5.45 -9.35
C PHE A 78 -5.19 -6.10 -10.72
N TRP A 79 -6.17 -5.63 -11.50
CA TRP A 79 -6.68 -6.37 -12.68
C TRP A 79 -6.94 -5.48 -13.90
N SER A 80 -6.63 -4.19 -13.83
CA SER A 80 -6.82 -3.22 -14.90
C SER A 80 -5.52 -2.55 -15.33
N GLN A 81 -5.43 -2.21 -16.61
CA GLN A 81 -4.34 -1.39 -17.10
C GLN A 81 -4.43 0.01 -16.48
N GLY A 82 -3.38 0.43 -15.77
CA GLY A 82 -3.34 1.69 -15.02
C GLY A 82 -3.52 1.52 -13.51
N ASP A 83 -3.70 0.29 -13.04
CA ASP A 83 -3.58 -0.06 -11.62
C ASP A 83 -2.13 0.11 -11.14
N GLY A 84 -1.99 0.46 -9.88
CA GLY A 84 -0.71 0.80 -9.28
C GLY A 84 -0.87 1.42 -7.90
N ALA A 85 0.23 1.95 -7.38
CA ALA A 85 0.23 2.77 -6.19
C ALA A 85 0.98 4.07 -6.41
N CYS A 86 0.66 5.08 -5.62
CA CYS A 86 1.37 6.34 -5.57
C CYS A 86 1.29 6.94 -4.17
N PHE A 87 2.15 7.91 -3.89
CA PHE A 87 2.18 8.63 -2.62
C PHE A 87 2.55 10.09 -2.82
N GLU A 88 2.24 10.91 -1.84
CA GLU A 88 2.68 12.29 -1.75
C GLU A 88 3.60 12.50 -0.55
N GLY A 89 4.55 13.42 -0.69
CA GLY A 89 5.46 13.76 0.38
C GLY A 89 6.63 14.60 -0.07
N HIS A 90 7.58 14.74 0.83
CA HIS A 90 8.80 15.49 0.61
C HIS A 90 10.01 14.60 0.93
N TYR A 91 10.91 14.46 -0.02
CA TYR A 91 12.17 13.73 0.12
C TYR A 91 13.33 14.65 0.47
N ARG A 92 14.17 14.25 1.43
CA ARG A 92 15.51 14.80 1.69
C ARG A 92 16.50 13.69 1.97
N TYR A 93 17.78 14.00 1.82
CA TYR A 93 18.82 13.09 2.25
C TYR A 93 18.69 12.74 3.73
N GLN A 94 18.67 11.44 4.03
CA GLN A 94 18.75 10.90 5.37
C GLN A 94 20.04 10.08 5.51
N SER A 95 20.90 10.47 6.44
CA SER A 95 22.15 9.76 6.70
C SER A 95 21.90 8.33 7.18
N GLY A 96 22.57 7.36 6.56
CA GLY A 96 22.45 5.95 6.94
C GLY A 96 21.21 5.22 6.41
N ALA A 97 20.40 5.86 5.55
CA ALA A 97 19.19 5.27 4.99
C ALA A 97 19.42 3.85 4.42
N ALA A 98 20.44 3.66 3.57
CA ALA A 98 20.73 2.37 2.95
C ALA A 98 21.15 1.27 3.93
N GLN A 99 21.79 1.63 5.05
CA GLN A 99 22.10 0.68 6.13
C GLN A 99 20.85 0.33 6.93
N ASN A 100 20.04 1.32 7.25
CA ASN A 100 18.83 1.15 8.06
C ASN A 100 17.77 0.34 7.30
N ILE A 101 17.63 0.52 5.99
CA ILE A 101 16.78 -0.33 5.14
C ILE A 101 17.19 -1.78 5.19
N ARG A 102 18.50 -2.08 5.16
CA ARG A 102 19.01 -3.45 5.28
C ARG A 102 18.77 -4.06 6.66
N GLN A 103 18.66 -3.25 7.71
CA GLN A 103 18.29 -3.74 9.04
C GLN A 103 16.80 -4.01 9.14
N HIS A 104 15.98 -3.14 8.55
CA HIS A 104 14.53 -3.23 8.53
C HIS A 104 14.03 -4.40 7.68
N ALA A 105 14.50 -4.48 6.45
CA ALA A 105 14.10 -5.48 5.45
C ALA A 105 15.33 -6.23 4.92
N PRO A 106 15.94 -7.13 5.70
CA PRO A 106 17.23 -7.73 5.37
C PRO A 106 17.24 -8.62 4.11
N GLN A 107 16.07 -9.08 3.66
CA GLN A 107 15.91 -9.96 2.50
C GLN A 107 15.33 -9.23 1.27
N ASP A 108 15.00 -7.95 1.39
CA ASP A 108 14.36 -7.20 0.31
C ASP A 108 15.40 -6.51 -0.59
N GLU A 109 15.84 -7.24 -1.61
CA GLU A 109 16.86 -6.77 -2.56
C GLU A 109 16.41 -5.53 -3.35
N GLU A 110 15.11 -5.37 -3.60
CA GLU A 110 14.58 -4.24 -4.36
C GLU A 110 14.60 -2.95 -3.54
N LEU A 111 14.19 -3.01 -2.26
CA LEU A 111 14.37 -1.88 -1.34
C LEU A 111 15.84 -1.50 -1.18
N HIS A 112 16.74 -2.48 -1.14
CA HIS A 112 18.18 -2.21 -1.04
C HIS A 112 18.67 -1.47 -2.28
N ARG A 113 18.25 -1.91 -3.47
CA ARG A 113 18.58 -1.24 -4.75
C ARG A 113 18.07 0.20 -4.76
N ILE A 114 16.82 0.44 -4.40
CA ILE A 114 16.23 1.79 -4.34
C ILE A 114 17.02 2.67 -3.37
N ALA A 115 17.33 2.18 -2.16
CA ALA A 115 18.07 2.94 -1.16
C ALA A 115 19.49 3.29 -1.64
N ASP A 116 20.17 2.36 -2.32
CA ASP A 116 21.50 2.58 -2.88
C ASP A 116 21.48 3.60 -4.03
N GLU A 117 20.45 3.58 -4.88
CA GLU A 117 20.28 4.56 -5.96
C GLU A 117 20.04 5.97 -5.43
N LEU A 118 19.16 6.10 -4.43
CA LEU A 118 18.93 7.37 -3.72
C LEU A 118 20.21 7.89 -3.08
N GLN A 119 21.00 7.02 -2.45
CA GLN A 119 22.29 7.39 -1.85
C GLN A 119 23.30 7.83 -2.91
N ALA A 120 23.42 7.08 -4.01
CA ALA A 120 24.38 7.38 -5.08
C ALA A 120 24.09 8.72 -5.75
N ILE A 121 22.82 9.03 -6.04
CA ILE A 121 22.45 10.31 -6.66
C ILE A 121 22.63 11.49 -5.70
N GLN A 122 22.36 11.29 -4.41
CA GLN A 122 22.67 12.29 -3.39
C GLN A 122 24.16 12.56 -3.29
N GLN A 123 25.01 11.54 -3.30
CA GLN A 123 26.47 11.71 -3.22
C GLN A 123 27.01 12.58 -4.38
N ARG A 124 26.49 12.38 -5.60
CA ARG A 124 26.86 13.18 -6.78
C ARG A 124 26.45 14.66 -6.67
N ASN A 125 25.43 14.93 -5.84
CA ASN A 125 24.86 16.25 -5.62
C ASN A 125 25.19 16.82 -4.23
N LEU A 126 26.27 16.32 -3.61
CA LEU A 126 26.77 16.76 -2.31
C LEU A 126 25.73 16.66 -1.17
N TRP A 127 24.82 15.68 -1.26
CA TRP A 127 23.77 15.41 -0.27
C TRP A 127 22.73 16.53 -0.15
N GLN A 128 22.54 17.32 -1.21
CA GLN A 128 21.68 18.51 -1.23
C GLN A 128 20.42 18.34 -2.07
N LEU A 129 20.13 17.15 -2.60
CA LEU A 129 18.88 16.95 -3.34
C LEU A 129 17.70 16.90 -2.39
N GLN A 130 16.64 17.58 -2.79
CA GLN A 130 15.30 17.46 -2.23
C GLN A 130 14.30 17.24 -3.35
N ALA A 131 13.17 16.63 -3.03
CA ALA A 131 12.08 16.50 -3.97
C ALA A 131 10.72 16.66 -3.32
N ASP A 132 9.84 17.38 -4.00
CA ASP A 132 8.42 17.45 -3.70
C ASP A 132 7.67 16.46 -4.60
N ILE A 133 6.80 15.67 -3.99
CA ILE A 133 6.08 14.57 -4.62
C ILE A 133 4.59 14.85 -4.46
N GLN A 134 3.91 15.07 -5.58
CA GLN A 134 2.48 15.37 -5.64
C GLN A 134 1.75 14.35 -6.51
N HIS A 135 0.53 13.97 -6.14
CA HIS A 135 -0.35 13.22 -7.04
C HIS A 135 -0.97 14.16 -8.08
N GLN A 136 -1.03 13.73 -9.33
CA GLN A 136 -1.74 14.43 -10.39
C GLN A 136 -2.59 13.48 -11.24
N GLY A 137 -3.81 13.93 -11.54
CA GLY A 137 -4.73 13.22 -12.42
C GLY A 137 -5.73 12.35 -11.68
N ARG A 138 -6.29 11.36 -12.38
CA ARG A 138 -7.40 10.52 -11.88
C ARG A 138 -6.98 9.12 -11.47
N TYR A 139 -5.80 8.67 -11.89
CA TYR A 139 -5.31 7.32 -11.67
C TYR A 139 -4.25 7.31 -10.56
N TYR A 140 -4.12 6.18 -9.88
CA TYR A 140 -3.18 6.00 -8.77
C TYR A 140 -2.14 4.98 -9.19
N HIS A 141 -1.04 5.44 -9.77
CA HIS A 141 0.10 4.62 -10.19
C HIS A 141 1.37 5.48 -10.17
N GLU A 142 2.54 4.88 -10.33
CA GLU A 142 3.82 5.57 -10.16
C GLU A 142 4.00 6.77 -11.12
N TYR A 143 3.48 6.65 -12.35
CA TYR A 143 3.49 7.76 -13.31
C TYR A 143 2.44 8.86 -13.05
N SER A 144 1.53 8.70 -12.09
CA SER A 144 0.66 9.79 -11.62
C SER A 144 1.34 10.67 -10.57
N MET A 145 2.57 10.32 -10.16
CA MET A 145 3.41 11.15 -9.31
C MET A 145 4.11 12.24 -10.12
N HIS A 146 3.73 13.49 -9.86
CA HIS A 146 4.46 14.67 -10.28
C HIS A 146 5.56 14.97 -9.27
N ILE A 147 6.82 14.81 -9.71
CA ILE A 147 8.00 14.93 -8.86
C ILE A 147 8.77 16.18 -9.32
N THR A 148 9.05 17.09 -8.39
CA THR A 148 9.94 18.22 -8.63
C THR A 148 11.22 17.99 -7.87
N VAL A 149 12.37 18.07 -8.55
CA VAL A 149 13.68 17.81 -7.96
C VAL A 149 14.49 19.10 -7.95
N GLU A 150 14.98 19.45 -6.77
CA GLU A 150 15.79 20.64 -6.57
C GLU A 150 17.06 20.31 -5.79
N ARG A 151 18.05 21.18 -5.90
CA ARG A 151 19.25 21.14 -5.09
C ARG A 151 19.29 22.36 -4.19
N ASP A 152 19.28 22.13 -2.88
CA ASP A 152 19.36 23.18 -1.86
C ASP A 152 20.82 23.69 -1.74
N SER A 153 21.26 24.42 -2.76
CA SER A 153 22.60 25.00 -2.83
C SER A 153 22.59 26.44 -2.28
N PRO A 154 23.35 26.75 -1.23
CA PRO A 154 23.51 28.12 -0.74
C PRO A 154 24.09 29.09 -1.79
N THR A 155 24.75 28.55 -2.81
CA THR A 155 25.38 29.30 -3.91
C THR A 155 24.57 29.25 -5.20
N GLY A 156 23.37 28.66 -5.19
CA GLY A 156 22.50 28.55 -6.37
C GLY A 156 23.00 27.57 -7.43
N GLN A 157 23.85 26.60 -7.08
CA GLN A 157 24.26 25.55 -8.02
C GLN A 157 23.09 24.65 -8.36
N GLN A 158 22.90 24.40 -9.65
CA GLN A 158 21.89 23.46 -10.13
C GLN A 158 22.26 22.02 -9.75
N ALA A 159 21.25 21.15 -9.76
CA ALA A 159 21.44 19.71 -9.68
C ALA A 159 22.19 19.18 -10.91
N THR A 160 22.76 17.98 -10.81
CA THR A 160 23.33 17.30 -11.98
C THR A 160 22.25 17.03 -13.03
N ASP A 161 22.63 16.98 -14.32
CA ASP A 161 21.68 16.78 -15.43
C ASP A 161 20.83 15.51 -15.29
N ASP A 162 21.37 14.47 -14.65
CA ASP A 162 20.70 13.20 -14.39
C ASP A 162 19.86 13.18 -13.11
N ALA A 163 19.97 14.19 -12.24
CA ALA A 163 19.36 14.19 -10.90
C ALA A 163 17.85 14.02 -10.93
N TYR A 164 17.16 14.79 -11.79
CA TYR A 164 15.71 14.68 -11.93
C TYR A 164 15.30 13.25 -12.29
N ARG A 165 15.94 12.69 -13.33
CA ARG A 165 15.57 11.38 -13.86
C ARG A 165 15.84 10.28 -12.84
N VAL A 166 17.06 10.20 -12.32
CA VAL A 166 17.48 9.12 -11.40
C VAL A 166 16.68 9.18 -10.10
N LEU A 167 16.49 10.38 -9.52
CA LEU A 167 15.72 10.51 -8.28
C LEU A 167 14.23 10.20 -8.49
N SER A 168 13.63 10.69 -9.58
CA SER A 168 12.23 10.41 -9.89
C SER A 168 11.98 8.93 -10.19
N ASP A 169 12.90 8.27 -10.90
CA ASP A 169 12.80 6.85 -11.21
C ASP A 169 12.88 6.01 -9.92
N ALA A 170 13.81 6.31 -9.00
CA ALA A 170 13.91 5.62 -7.71
C ALA A 170 12.66 5.81 -6.82
N LEU A 171 12.06 7.01 -6.82
CA LEU A 171 10.82 7.29 -6.08
C LEU A 171 9.61 6.57 -6.71
N ARG A 172 9.59 6.42 -8.04
CA ARG A 172 8.57 5.63 -8.74
C ARG A 172 8.74 4.13 -8.51
N ASP A 173 9.98 3.65 -8.45
CA ASP A 173 10.28 2.27 -8.09
C ASP A 173 9.81 1.95 -6.67
N LEU A 174 9.95 2.90 -5.73
CA LEU A 174 9.38 2.76 -4.40
C LEU A 174 7.84 2.65 -4.42
N ALA A 175 7.16 3.39 -5.30
CA ALA A 175 5.71 3.26 -5.47
C ALA A 175 5.31 1.90 -6.10
N ARG A 176 6.11 1.37 -7.03
CA ARG A 176 5.93 0.02 -7.58
C ARG A 176 6.14 -1.06 -6.52
N TRP A 177 7.17 -0.90 -5.69
CA TRP A 177 7.44 -1.80 -4.58
C TRP A 177 6.22 -1.85 -3.63
N LEU A 178 5.68 -0.69 -3.24
CA LEU A 178 4.46 -0.62 -2.42
C LEU A 178 3.31 -1.38 -3.07
N TYR A 179 3.08 -1.17 -4.36
CA TYR A 179 2.02 -1.85 -5.08
C TYR A 179 2.18 -3.38 -5.08
N GLN A 180 3.40 -3.88 -5.25
CA GLN A 180 3.71 -5.31 -5.15
C GLN A 180 3.46 -5.88 -3.75
N GLN A 181 3.77 -5.13 -2.68
CA GLN A 181 3.45 -5.56 -1.32
C GLN A 181 1.93 -5.62 -1.09
N LEU A 182 1.18 -4.64 -1.62
CA LEU A 182 -0.28 -4.65 -1.55
C LEU A 182 -0.88 -5.84 -2.30
N GLU A 183 -0.38 -6.14 -3.49
CA GLU A 183 -0.81 -7.29 -4.29
C GLU A 183 -0.50 -8.61 -3.56
N THR A 184 0.72 -8.75 -3.02
CA THR A 184 1.13 -9.94 -2.26
C THR A 184 0.24 -10.16 -1.03
N GLN A 185 -0.07 -9.08 -0.30
CA GLN A 185 -0.96 -9.15 0.87
C GLN A 185 -2.40 -9.50 0.45
N TYR A 186 -2.88 -8.93 -0.64
CA TYR A 186 -4.21 -9.24 -1.17
C TYR A 186 -4.31 -10.72 -1.58
N ASP A 187 -3.32 -11.23 -2.32
CA ASP A 187 -3.26 -12.62 -2.77
C ASP A 187 -3.22 -13.59 -1.58
N TRP A 188 -2.47 -13.24 -0.52
CA TRP A 188 -2.45 -14.03 0.71
C TRP A 188 -3.83 -14.04 1.41
N LEU A 189 -4.44 -12.87 1.60
CA LEU A 189 -5.74 -12.73 2.27
C LEU A 189 -6.89 -13.38 1.50
N THR A 190 -6.77 -13.47 0.17
CA THR A 190 -7.78 -14.08 -0.70
C THR A 190 -7.46 -15.52 -1.10
N SER A 191 -6.38 -16.09 -0.54
CA SER A 191 -6.08 -17.51 -0.70
C SER A 191 -7.18 -18.40 -0.11
N PRO A 192 -7.48 -19.56 -0.71
CA PRO A 192 -8.53 -20.45 -0.22
C PRO A 192 -8.42 -20.79 1.27
N GLU A 193 -7.19 -20.99 1.75
CA GLU A 193 -6.89 -21.32 3.14
C GLU A 193 -7.15 -20.13 4.07
N ALA A 194 -6.64 -18.95 3.75
CA ALA A 194 -6.86 -17.75 4.57
C ALA A 194 -8.34 -17.36 4.62
N VAL A 195 -9.04 -17.50 3.50
CA VAL A 195 -10.49 -17.23 3.43
C VAL A 195 -11.26 -18.23 4.27
N ASP A 196 -10.94 -19.52 4.22
CA ASP A 196 -11.59 -20.52 5.07
C ASP A 196 -11.38 -20.21 6.57
N GLU A 197 -10.15 -19.87 6.97
CA GLU A 197 -9.83 -19.47 8.34
C GLU A 197 -10.61 -18.22 8.77
N ALA A 198 -10.66 -17.19 7.91
CA ALA A 198 -11.39 -15.97 8.19
C ALA A 198 -12.91 -16.18 8.26
N LEU A 199 -13.45 -17.06 7.41
CA LEU A 199 -14.87 -17.44 7.43
C LEU A 199 -15.26 -18.08 8.77
N ILE A 200 -14.41 -18.97 9.28
CA ILE A 200 -14.60 -19.64 10.57
C ILE A 200 -14.42 -18.65 11.73
N ALA A 201 -13.33 -17.87 11.73
CA ALA A 201 -13.01 -16.92 12.79
C ALA A 201 -14.06 -15.82 12.93
N GLY A 202 -14.59 -15.33 11.80
CA GLY A 202 -15.68 -14.35 11.77
C GLY A 202 -17.05 -14.92 12.13
N GLY A 203 -17.17 -16.25 12.26
CA GLY A 203 -18.44 -16.91 12.58
C GLY A 203 -19.51 -16.68 11.51
N TYR A 204 -19.11 -16.53 10.24
CA TYR A 204 -20.04 -16.25 9.15
C TYR A 204 -20.91 -17.46 8.84
N THR A 205 -22.21 -17.24 8.75
CA THR A 205 -23.20 -18.30 8.48
C THR A 205 -23.73 -18.24 7.06
N PHE A 206 -23.98 -19.42 6.49
CA PHE A 206 -24.38 -19.62 5.10
C PHE A 206 -25.61 -20.55 4.98
N THR A 207 -26.34 -20.43 3.88
CA THR A 207 -27.32 -21.45 3.48
C THR A 207 -26.60 -22.72 2.99
N GLU A 208 -27.32 -23.84 2.86
CA GLU A 208 -26.77 -25.09 2.30
C GLU A 208 -26.13 -24.90 0.90
N THR A 209 -26.61 -23.93 0.14
CA THR A 209 -26.12 -23.57 -1.19
C THR A 209 -24.92 -22.62 -1.19
N GLY A 210 -24.43 -22.20 -0.02
CA GLY A 210 -23.26 -21.32 0.14
C GLY A 210 -23.57 -19.83 0.06
N LEU A 211 -24.84 -19.41 0.19
CA LEU A 211 -25.19 -17.99 0.20
C LEU A 211 -25.06 -17.42 1.61
N ARG A 212 -24.44 -16.25 1.74
CA ARG A 212 -24.30 -15.56 3.03
C ARG A 212 -25.67 -15.33 3.67
N PHE A 213 -25.81 -15.68 4.95
CA PHE A 213 -27.04 -15.52 5.71
C PHE A 213 -26.81 -14.82 7.05
N GLY A 214 -27.39 -13.63 7.22
CA GLY A 214 -27.22 -12.77 8.41
C GLY A 214 -26.28 -11.63 8.11
#